data_AF-A0A5S3YLA1-F1
#
_entry.id   AF-A0A5S3YLA1-F1
#
_cell.length_a   1.000
_cell.length_b   1.000
_cell.length_c   1.000
_cell.angle_alpha   90.00
_cell.angle_beta   90.00
_cell.angle_gamma   90.00
#
_symmetry.space_group_name_H-M   'P 1'
#
loop_
_entity.id
_entity.type
_entity.pdbx_description
1 polymer ?
#
loop_
_entity_poly.entity_id
_entity_poly.type
_entity_poly.pdbx_seq_one_letter_code
_entity_poly.pdbx_strand_id
1 'polypeptide(L)' 'KAGGEVKPVENCQAPVAEHYQLGQSFGISGTPAIILEDGSMIPGYQPAAAIAQMLDANSPKS' A
#
# COMPACT_ATOMS: atom_id res chain seq x y z
N LYS A 1 11.12 12.44 21.68
CA LYS A 1 12.23 11.46 21.59
C LYS A 1 13.16 11.94 20.47
N ALA A 2 14.46 12.11 20.72
CA ALA A 2 15.42 12.30 19.63
C ALA A 2 15.67 10.92 18.98
N GLY A 3 15.60 10.83 17.65
CA GLY A 3 15.86 9.58 16.92
C GLY A 3 17.34 9.20 16.99
N GLY A 4 17.63 7.89 17.02
CA GLY A 4 19.00 7.37 16.98
C GLY A 4 19.64 7.49 15.59
N GLU A 5 20.95 7.28 15.51
CA GLU A 5 21.67 7.21 14.22
C GLU A 5 21.13 6.07 13.34
N VAL A 6 20.74 6.42 12.12
CA VAL A 6 20.31 5.46 11.10
C VAL A 6 21.53 5.04 10.30
N LYS A 7 21.87 3.75 10.33
CA LYS A 7 22.95 3.20 9.51
C LYS A 7 22.56 3.25 8.03
N PRO A 8 23.48 3.66 7.13
CA PRO A 8 23.26 3.54 5.69
C PRO A 8 23.02 2.07 5.32
N VAL A 9 22.08 1.83 4.40
CA VAL A 9 21.92 0.53 3.77
C VAL A 9 22.83 0.50 2.55
N GLU A 10 23.90 -0.30 2.61
CA GLU A 10 24.83 -0.44 1.48
C GLU A 10 24.12 -1.03 0.26
N ASN A 11 24.43 -0.50 -0.93
CA ASN A 11 23.85 -0.94 -2.21
C ASN A 11 22.31 -0.87 -2.28
N CYS A 12 21.68 -0.01 -1.48
CA CYS A 12 20.23 0.19 -1.52
C CYS A 12 19.81 0.90 -2.82
N GLN A 13 19.32 0.11 -3.79
CA GLN A 13 18.63 0.61 -4.97
C GLN A 13 17.13 0.51 -4.68
N ALA A 14 16.57 1.55 -4.09
CA ALA A 14 15.13 1.62 -3.84
C ALA A 14 14.42 2.22 -5.08
N PRO A 15 13.57 1.46 -5.79
CA PRO A 15 12.92 1.92 -7.02
C PRO A 15 11.68 2.77 -6.72
N VAL A 16 11.82 3.78 -5.85
CA VAL A 16 10.70 4.62 -5.37
C VAL A 16 10.03 5.36 -6.53
N ALA A 17 10.80 5.80 -7.53
CA ALA A 17 10.27 6.44 -8.72
C ALA A 17 9.39 5.50 -9.54
N GLU A 18 9.80 4.24 -9.71
CA GLU A 18 9.03 3.22 -10.42
C GLU A 18 7.75 2.88 -9.64
N HIS A 19 7.82 2.75 -8.32
CA HIS A 19 6.63 2.56 -7.48
C HIS A 19 5.63 3.72 -7.61
N TYR A 20 6.12 4.96 -7.64
CA TYR A 20 5.27 6.15 -7.81
C TYR A 20 4.61 6.19 -9.20
N GLN A 21 5.36 5.84 -10.25
CA GLN A 21 4.83 5.75 -11.61
C GLN A 21 3.78 4.63 -11.75
N LEU A 22 4.02 3.48 -11.12
CA LEU A 22 3.07 2.38 -11.07
C LEU A 22 1.78 2.80 -10.34
N GLY A 23 1.89 3.51 -9.21
CA GLY A 23 0.71 4.03 -8.52
C GLY A 23 -0.11 4.97 -9.40
N GLN A 24 0.55 5.90 -10.11
CA GLN A 24 -0.13 6.80 -11.04
C GLN A 24 -0.82 6.05 -12.20
N SER A 25 -0.19 5.00 -12.74
CA SER A 25 -0.80 4.21 -13.83
C SER A 25 -2.04 3.44 -13.37
N PHE A 26 -2.14 3.13 -12.09
CA PHE A 26 -3.34 2.53 -11.46
C PHE A 26 -4.41 3.58 -11.09
N GLY A 27 -4.16 4.87 -11.36
CA GLY A 27 -5.08 5.95 -11.03
C GLY A 27 -5.01 6.42 -9.58
N ILE A 28 -3.97 6.03 -8.83
CA ILE A 28 -3.77 6.50 -7.44
C ILE A 28 -3.45 8.00 -7.48
N SER A 29 -4.30 8.79 -6.81
CA SER A 29 -4.17 10.26 -6.71
C SER A 29 -3.89 10.75 -5.29
N GLY A 30 -3.91 9.84 -4.30
CA GLY A 30 -3.68 10.16 -2.90
C GLY A 30 -3.35 8.92 -2.07
N THR A 31 -2.81 9.13 -0.88
CA THR A 31 -2.42 8.06 0.06
C THR A 31 -3.20 8.14 1.37
N PRO A 32 -3.40 7.00 2.07
CA PRO A 32 -3.06 5.64 1.65
C PRO A 32 -4.01 5.13 0.55
N ALA A 33 -3.56 4.16 -0.24
CA ALA A 33 -4.35 3.46 -1.24
C ALA A 33 -3.98 1.97 -1.19
N ILE A 34 -4.99 1.09 -1.13
CA ILE A 34 -4.80 -0.37 -1.06
C ILE A 34 -5.38 -0.98 -2.33
N ILE A 35 -4.62 -1.86 -2.98
CA ILE A 35 -5.07 -2.64 -4.13
C ILE A 35 -5.25 -4.08 -3.67
N LEU A 36 -6.43 -4.66 -3.91
CA LEU A 36 -6.75 -6.05 -3.57
C LEU A 36 -6.31 -7.00 -4.68
N GLU A 37 -6.29 -8.31 -4.39
CA GLU A 37 -5.84 -9.35 -5.32
C GLU A 37 -6.67 -9.42 -6.61
N ASP A 38 -7.94 -9.03 -6.54
CA ASP A 38 -8.86 -8.94 -7.69
C ASP A 38 -8.67 -7.66 -8.53
N GLY A 39 -7.74 -6.78 -8.14
CA GLY A 39 -7.46 -5.49 -8.80
C GLY A 39 -8.36 -4.35 -8.34
N SER A 40 -9.31 -4.57 -7.42
CA SER A 40 -10.10 -3.48 -6.84
C SER A 40 -9.28 -2.59 -5.91
N MET A 41 -9.68 -1.33 -5.78
CA MET A 41 -8.96 -0.32 -5.00
C MET A 41 -9.79 0.16 -3.81
N ILE A 42 -9.17 0.21 -2.63
CA ILE A 42 -9.67 0.90 -1.45
C ILE A 42 -8.91 2.24 -1.34
N PRO A 43 -9.53 3.37 -1.72
CA PRO A 43 -8.90 4.68 -1.62
C PRO A 43 -8.99 5.23 -0.20
N GLY A 44 -7.92 5.88 0.25
CA GLY A 44 -7.87 6.56 1.53
C GLY A 44 -7.73 5.61 2.71
N TYR A 45 -7.68 6.21 3.90
CA TYR A 45 -7.56 5.47 5.15
C TYR A 45 -8.85 4.72 5.48
N GLN A 46 -8.71 3.49 5.96
CA GLN A 46 -9.79 2.70 6.55
C GLN A 46 -9.32 2.08 7.87
N PRO A 47 -10.19 1.99 8.90
CA PRO A 47 -9.89 1.24 10.11
C PRO A 47 -9.68 -0.25 9.82
N ALA A 48 -8.83 -0.91 10.61
CA ALA A 48 -8.49 -2.32 10.42
C ALA A 48 -9.71 -3.25 10.37
N ALA A 49 -10.72 -3.01 11.22
CA ALA A 49 -11.94 -3.80 11.24
C ALA A 49 -12.77 -3.67 9.94
N ALA A 50 -12.77 -2.50 9.30
CA ALA A 50 -13.46 -2.28 8.04
C ALA A 50 -12.73 -2.99 6.89
N ILE A 51 -11.39 -2.92 6.88
CA ILE A 51 -10.55 -3.65 5.91
C ILE A 51 -10.79 -5.16 6.04
N ALA A 52 -10.79 -5.70 7.25
CA ALA A 52 -11.03 -7.14 7.48
C ALA A 52 -12.38 -7.59 6.92
N GLN A 53 -13.45 -6.83 7.16
CA GLN A 53 -14.77 -7.13 6.61
C GLN A 53 -14.80 -7.15 5.07
N MET A 54 -14.09 -6.22 4.43
CA MET A 54 -13.99 -6.18 2.95
C MET A 54 -13.23 -7.39 2.41
N LEU A 55 -12.13 -7.79 3.06
CA LEU A 55 -11.35 -8.96 2.69
C LEU A 55 -12.14 -10.26 2.85
N ASP A 56 -12.91 -10.39 3.93
CA ASP A 56 -13.79 -11.54 4.17
C ASP A 56 -14.90 -11.63 3.11
N ALA A 57 -15.41 -10.49 2.65
CA ALA A 57 -16.43 -10.43 1.60
C ALA A 57 -15.87 -10.80 0.21
N ASN A 58 -14.60 -10.46 -0.08
CA ASN A 58 -13.95 -10.74 -1.37
C ASN A 58 -13.23 -12.10 -1.42
N SER A 59 -13.14 -12.83 -0.31
CA SER A 59 -12.51 -14.15 -0.28
C SER A 59 -13.37 -15.18 -1.04
N PRO A 60 -12.79 -15.99 -1.94
CA PRO A 60 -13.52 -17.08 -2.58
C PRO A 60 -13.98 -18.06 -1.51
N LYS A 61 -15.29 -18.11 -1.25
CA LYS A 61 -15.87 -19.13 -0.37
C LYS A 61 -15.67 -20.48 -1.03
N SER A 62 -14.85 -21.33 -0.40
CA SER A 62 -14.72 -22.74 -0.74
C SER A 62 -16.01 -23.50 -0.42
#